data_AF-A0A326QNN8-F1
#
_entry.id   AF-A0A326QNN8-F1
#
_cell.length_a   1.000
_cell.length_b   1.000
_cell.length_c   1.000
_cell.angle_alpha   90.00
_cell.angle_beta   90.00
_cell.angle_gamma   90.00
#
_symmetry.space_group_name_H-M   'P 1'
#
loop_
_entity.id
_entity.type
_entity.pdbx_description
1 polymer ?
#
loop_
_entity_poly.entity_id
_entity_poly.type
_entity_poly.pdbx_seq_one_letter_code
_entity_poly.pdbx_strand_id
1 'polypeptide(L)' 'MCLAVPGELIRIEHRRPADLAQHAGGDGEDSDDDALWRVGVVEFSGVQREVSLACVPEARPGDLLLVHVGFALSVVVES' A
#
# COMPACT_ATOMS: atom_id res chain seq x y z
N MET A 1 6.93 -20.46 -9.94
CA MET A 1 6.30 -20.00 -8.69
C MET A 1 6.88 -18.63 -8.39
N CYS A 2 6.05 -17.59 -8.29
CA CYS A 2 6.53 -16.24 -7.96
C CYS A 2 6.71 -16.16 -6.44
N LEU A 3 7.92 -15.87 -5.99
CA LEU A 3 8.18 -15.60 -4.58
C LEU A 3 7.81 -14.14 -4.28
N ALA A 4 7.44 -13.87 -3.04
CA ALA A 4 7.32 -12.49 -2.57
C ALA A 4 8.73 -11.88 -2.45
N VAL A 5 8.85 -10.60 -2.79
CA VAL A 5 10.13 -9.89 -2.85
C VAL A 5 10.12 -8.77 -1.82
N PRO A 6 11.16 -8.65 -0.97
CA PRO A 6 11.28 -7.53 -0.05
C PRO A 6 11.62 -6.24 -0.83
N GLY A 7 11.04 -5.12 -0.41
CA GLY A 7 11.35 -3.79 -0.95
C GLY A 7 11.08 -2.69 0.07
N GLU A 8 11.83 -1.59 -0.02
CA GLU A 8 11.71 -0.46 0.91
C GLU A 8 10.60 0.49 0.47
N LEU A 9 9.70 0.87 1.39
CA LEU A 9 8.68 1.86 1.13
C LEU A 9 9.30 3.27 1.12
N ILE A 10 9.35 3.91 -0.05
CA ILE A 10 9.96 5.23 -0.22
C ILE A 10 8.98 6.36 0.12
N ARG A 11 7.73 6.24 -0.31
CA ARG A 11 6.66 7.22 -0.05
C ARG A 11 5.27 6.62 -0.19
N ILE A 12 4.27 7.31 0.36
CA ILE A 12 2.85 6.92 0.31
C ILE A 12 2.08 7.96 -0.50
N GLU A 13 1.16 7.49 -1.32
CA GLU A 13 0.28 8.25 -2.20
C GLU A 13 -1.18 7.78 -1.99
N HIS A 14 -2.15 8.69 -2.09
CA HIS A 14 -3.59 8.35 -2.03
C HIS A 14 -4.18 8.42 -3.42
N ARG A 15 -4.64 7.28 -3.95
CA ARG A 15 -5.31 7.22 -5.25
C ARG A 15 -6.81 7.02 -5.05
N ARG A 16 -7.54 8.12 -4.84
CA ARG A 16 -9.01 8.11 -4.92
C ARG A 16 -9.44 8.06 -6.39
N PRO A 17 -10.20 7.03 -6.83
CA PRO A 17 -10.78 7.04 -8.17
C PRO A 17 -11.82 8.16 -8.29
N ALA A 18 -11.69 9.01 -9.31
CA ALA A 18 -12.54 10.18 -9.52
C ALA A 18 -14.01 9.82 -9.82
N ASP A 19 -14.25 8.59 -10.24
CA ASP A 19 -15.51 8.04 -10.75
C ASP A 19 -16.29 7.20 -9.72
N LEU A 20 -15.73 6.91 -8.54
CA LEU A 20 -16.41 6.13 -7.47
C LEU A 20 -17.09 7.00 -6.40
N ALA A 21 -17.00 8.33 -6.50
CA ALA A 21 -17.50 9.28 -5.51
C ALA A 21 -19.04 9.38 -5.39
N GLN A 22 -19.83 8.51 -6.05
CA GLN A 22 -21.28 8.66 -6.14
C GLN A 22 -22.12 7.58 -5.43
N HIS A 23 -21.54 6.53 -4.85
CA HIS A 23 -22.33 5.45 -4.22
C HIS A 23 -21.81 4.91 -2.87
N ALA A 24 -21.14 5.73 -2.07
CA ALA A 24 -20.96 5.46 -0.64
C ALA A 24 -21.81 6.44 0.19
N GLY A 25 -23.14 6.27 0.10
CA GLY A 25 -24.07 6.88 1.05
C GLY A 25 -24.19 5.98 2.28
N GLY A 26 -23.76 6.47 3.43
CA GLY A 26 -23.94 5.80 4.73
C GLY A 26 -23.16 6.53 5.81
N ASP A 27 -23.86 6.94 6.85
CA ASP A 27 -23.38 7.80 7.93
C ASP A 27 -22.15 7.23 8.67
N GLY A 28 -21.01 7.94 8.57
CA GLY A 28 -19.90 7.95 9.54
C GLY A 28 -19.02 6.71 9.68
N GLU A 29 -17.76 6.79 9.20
CA GLU A 29 -16.51 6.38 9.89
C GLU A 29 -15.30 6.46 8.92
N ASP A 30 -14.68 7.65 8.84
CA ASP A 30 -13.55 8.02 7.98
C ASP A 30 -12.20 7.34 8.33
N SER A 31 -12.10 6.01 8.33
CA SER A 31 -10.80 5.34 8.56
C SER A 31 -10.53 4.10 7.70
N ASP A 32 -11.56 3.37 7.25
CA ASP A 32 -11.35 2.12 6.49
C ASP A 32 -11.27 2.35 4.96
N ASP A 33 -12.06 3.29 4.42
CA ASP A 33 -12.07 3.57 2.97
C ASP A 33 -10.73 4.15 2.50
N ASP A 34 -10.07 4.96 3.33
CA ASP A 34 -8.76 5.55 3.03
C ASP A 34 -7.63 4.50 2.92
N ALA A 35 -7.74 3.38 3.65
CA ALA A 35 -6.78 2.28 3.59
C ALA A 35 -6.83 1.56 2.24
N LEU A 36 -8.02 1.39 1.66
CA LEU A 36 -8.21 0.69 0.38
C LEU A 36 -7.55 1.43 -0.79
N TRP A 37 -7.47 2.76 -0.69
CA TRP A 37 -6.90 3.65 -1.71
C TRP A 37 -5.44 4.04 -1.44
N ARG A 38 -4.83 3.44 -0.43
CA ARG A 38 -3.46 3.73 -0.01
C ARG A 38 -2.46 2.98 -0.90
N VAL A 39 -1.62 3.74 -1.60
CA VAL A 39 -0.60 3.21 -2.52
C VAL A 39 0.78 3.65 -2.04
N GLY A 40 1.76 2.76 -2.11
CA GLY A 40 3.15 3.03 -1.76
C GLY A 40 4.04 2.96 -2.99
N VAL A 41 5.03 3.85 -3.07
CA VAL A 41 6.16 3.70 -4.00
C VAL A 41 7.23 2.88 -3.28
N VAL A 42 7.46 1.67 -3.75
CA VAL A 42 8.40 0.72 -3.15
C VAL A 42 9.61 0.56 -4.07
N GLU A 43 10.81 0.62 -3.50
CA GLU A 43 12.06 0.39 -4.20
C GLU A 43 12.53 -1.07 -4.04
N PHE A 44 12.79 -1.71 -5.18
CA PHE A 44 13.37 -3.05 -5.27
C PHE A 44 14.73 -2.93 -5.95
N SER A 45 15.81 -2.88 -5.17
CA SER A 45 17.18 -2.80 -5.68
C SER A 45 17.37 -1.70 -6.75
N GLY A 46 16.84 -0.50 -6.49
CA GLY A 46 16.90 0.65 -7.41
C GLY A 46 15.76 0.75 -8.44
N VAL A 47 14.81 -0.18 -8.45
CA VAL A 47 13.61 -0.10 -9.30
C VAL A 47 12.38 0.27 -8.47
N GLN A 48 11.77 1.42 -8.75
CA GLN A 48 10.57 1.88 -8.06
C GLN A 48 9.29 1.37 -8.74
N ARG A 49 8.34 0.89 -7.92
CA ARG A 49 7.02 0.40 -8.36
C ARG A 49 5.93 0.87 -7.40
N GLU A 50 4.75 1.12 -7.95
CA GLU A 50 3.54 1.34 -7.14
C GLU A 50 3.04 0.01 -6.59
N VAL A 51 2.73 -0.01 -5.29
CA VAL A 51 2.28 -1.19 -4.54
C VAL A 51 1.07 -0.79 -3.69
N SER A 52 0.01 -1.60 -3.70
CA SER A 52 -1.13 -1.39 -2.80
C SER A 52 -0.73 -1.68 -1.36
N LEU A 53 -1.06 -0.76 -0.45
CA LEU A 53 -0.85 -0.86 0.99
C LEU A 53 -2.14 -1.25 1.74
N ALA A 54 -3.19 -1.65 1.04
CA ALA A 54 -4.49 -1.96 1.65
C ALA A 54 -4.41 -3.03 2.75
N CYS A 55 -3.46 -3.96 2.66
CA CYS A 55 -3.25 -5.00 3.67
C CYS A 55 -2.33 -4.57 4.83
N VAL A 56 -1.64 -3.43 4.70
CA VAL A 56 -0.70 -2.88 5.68
C VAL A 56 -0.85 -1.35 5.75
N PRO A 57 -2.04 -0.82 6.10
CA PRO A 57 -2.30 0.62 6.14
C PRO A 57 -1.40 1.38 7.12
N GLU A 58 -0.87 0.69 8.13
CA GLU A 58 0.05 1.21 9.12
C GLU A 58 1.48 1.44 8.61
N ALA A 59 1.82 0.91 7.42
CA ALA A 59 3.15 1.02 6.83
C ALA A 59 3.59 2.48 6.67
N ARG A 60 4.87 2.74 6.88
CA ARG A 60 5.49 4.07 6.88
C ARG A 60 6.69 4.11 5.92
N PRO A 61 7.02 5.28 5.35
CA PRO A 61 8.24 5.43 4.60
C PRO A 61 9.47 4.98 5.42
N GLY A 62 10.34 4.18 4.83
CA GLY A 62 11.47 3.51 5.47
C GLY A 62 11.18 2.08 5.92
N ASP A 63 9.91 1.63 5.93
CA ASP A 63 9.58 0.24 6.27
C ASP A 63 9.97 -0.72 5.14
N LEU A 64 10.48 -1.89 5.51
CA LEU A 64 10.73 -2.99 4.58
C LEU A 64 9.45 -3.80 4.39
N LEU A 65 8.94 -3.88 3.17
CA LEU A 65 7.68 -4.56 2.85
C LEU A 65 7.93 -5.86 2.10
N LEU A 66 7.18 -6.90 2.46
CA LEU A 66 7.10 -8.13 1.67
C LEU A 66 6.02 -7.98 0.60
N VAL A 67 6.41 -7.92 -0.67
CA VAL A 67 5.48 -7.61 -1.77
C VAL A 67 5.24 -8.83 -2.66
N HIS A 68 3.96 -9.09 -2.98
CA HIS A 68 3.55 -10.14 -3.90
C HIS A 68 2.55 -9.59 -4.92
N VAL A 69 2.91 -9.67 -6.22
CA VAL A 69 2.03 -9.29 -7.35
C VAL A 69 1.43 -7.87 -7.19
N GLY A 70 2.21 -6.92 -6.68
CA GLY A 70 1.79 -5.52 -6.51
C GLY A 70 1.04 -5.20 -5.22
N PHE A 71 0.97 -6.14 -4.27
CA PHE A 71 0.41 -5.91 -2.94
C PHE A 71 1.47 -6.11 -1.86
N ALA A 72 1.55 -5.17 -0.92
CA ALA A 72 2.31 -5.36 0.30
C ALA A 72 1.53 -6.28 1.24
N LEU A 73 2.13 -7.40 1.63
CA LEU A 73 1.48 -8.40 2.49
C LEU A 73 1.80 -8.22 3.97
N SER A 74 3.00 -7.73 4.27
CA SER A 74 3.46 -7.52 5.65
C SER A 74 4.63 -6.55 5.70
N VAL A 75 4.75 -5.81 6.81
CA VAL A 75 5.99 -5.12 7.18
C VAL A 75 6.95 -6.15 7.78
N VAL A 76 8.21 -6.12 7.34
CA VAL A 76 9.28 -6.99 7.80
C VAL A 76 10.20 -6.17 8.70
N VAL A 77 10.54 -6.74 9.86
CA VAL A 77 11.56 -6.20 10.76
C VAL A 77 12.80 -7.07 10.65
N GLU A 78 13.92 -6.46 10.26
CA GLU A 78 15.23 -7.12 10.38
C GLU A 78 15.64 -7.16 11.86
N SER A 79 16.19 -8.30 12.29
CA SER A 79 16.67 -8.55 13.67
C SER A 79 18.18 -8.45 13.77
#